data_AF-A0A927YWS1-F1
#
_entry.id   AF-A0A927YWS1-F1
#
_cell.length_a   1.000
_cell.length_b   1.000
_cell.length_c   1.000
_cell.angle_alpha   90.00
_cell.angle_beta   90.00
_cell.angle_gamma   90.00
#
_symmetry.space_group_name_H-M   'P 1'
#
loop_
_entity.id
_entity.type
_entity.pdbx_description
1 polymer ?
#
loop_
_entity_poly.entity_id
_entity_poly.type
_entity_poly.pdbx_seq_one_letter_code
_entity_poly.pdbx_strand_id
1 'polypeptide(L)'
;MQEQLNSESGDSSLSDEEIQEIESQITSLQGELNSINGELEEKANAEKIALEALNNAIKALEDATNALTNANADKESAIGDVESSEQALEEAKKTLEEANKTLEEANGVFEDAKADYDNKQDVANKAQEEANGHKAVAEEARANADAARAEADRLKKISDEKQAIADKAYEDAKNSQATIIAPGNVTLNSGGSIGTQDHSISTDVEGGLSLNAGEGDNDFVHVSAKNDMLIDNVTGGEDVRLTGLNNILVTKDTPPIKADKVTLETLEGSVGTDKLPVKISTDKLYGLAMGGDANILNDKDLVELDFYTDGKFNYKKTSYVTPSWPNGSFDDSDEDQDGDSDEDQDGDSDEDQDGDSDEDQDGDSDEDQDGDSDEDQDGDSDEDQDGSSENDVDEDSYNDGTHKDEVIGDKDLSNKNDNLSTNAGLSSKDKLIDKDSNNKLNSNYYEFGNMSDSPKTGDSLDFMLFFLMMLISLLGLGLLITNKKKIIK
;
A
#
# COMPACT_ATOMS: atom_id res chain seq x y z
N MET A 1 -9.89 -166.23 -71.67
CA MET A 1 -10.86 -165.62 -72.59
C MET A 1 -10.07 -164.67 -73.49
N GLN A 2 -9.67 -164.94 -74.75
CA GLN A 2 -10.37 -165.64 -75.84
C GLN A 2 -11.83 -165.22 -75.86
N GLU A 3 -12.41 -164.53 -76.82
CA GLU A 3 -12.30 -164.36 -78.27
C GLU A 3 -13.13 -163.06 -78.51
N GLN A 4 -13.10 -162.27 -79.58
CA GLN A 4 -13.19 -162.56 -81.00
C GLN A 4 -13.27 -161.18 -81.71
N LEU A 5 -13.19 -161.20 -83.04
CA LEU A 5 -13.50 -160.14 -83.99
C LEU A 5 -12.30 -159.36 -84.56
N ASN A 6 -11.68 -160.01 -85.55
CA ASN A 6 -11.27 -159.39 -86.80
C ASN A 6 -12.39 -158.49 -87.36
N SER A 7 -12.06 -157.27 -87.77
CA SER A 7 -12.14 -156.82 -89.17
C SER A 7 -11.66 -155.38 -89.29
N GLU A 8 -10.97 -155.10 -90.40
CA GLU A 8 -10.66 -153.77 -90.94
C GLU A 8 -9.43 -153.06 -90.35
N SER A 9 -8.29 -153.57 -90.82
CA SER A 9 -7.09 -152.81 -91.15
C SER A 9 -7.44 -151.60 -92.04
N GLY A 10 -7.75 -150.47 -91.40
CA GLY A 10 -7.62 -149.13 -91.96
C GLY A 10 -6.27 -148.58 -91.53
N ASP A 11 -5.32 -148.65 -92.45
CA ASP A 11 -4.00 -148.04 -92.39
C ASP A 11 -4.14 -146.55 -92.07
N SER A 12 -4.01 -146.20 -90.78
CA SER A 12 -4.03 -144.84 -90.29
C SER A 12 -2.61 -144.30 -90.11
N SER A 13 -1.66 -144.77 -90.93
CA SER A 13 -0.39 -144.06 -91.07
C SER A 13 -0.68 -142.80 -91.86
N LEU A 14 -0.66 -141.65 -91.17
CA LEU A 14 -0.64 -140.34 -91.79
C LEU A 14 0.37 -140.34 -92.94
N SER A 15 -0.01 -139.81 -94.10
CA SER A 15 0.94 -139.70 -95.20
C SER A 15 2.08 -138.73 -94.82
N ASP A 16 3.26 -138.87 -95.43
CA ASP A 16 4.40 -137.97 -95.17
C ASP A 16 4.03 -136.48 -95.41
N GLU A 17 3.02 -136.21 -96.25
CA GLU A 17 2.46 -134.88 -96.52
C GLU A 17 1.57 -134.37 -95.36
N GLU A 18 0.78 -135.23 -94.72
CA GLU A 18 -0.02 -134.88 -93.53
C GLU A 18 0.89 -134.60 -92.32
N ILE A 19 2.01 -135.33 -92.20
CA ILE A 19 3.02 -135.09 -91.16
C ILE A 19 3.73 -133.75 -91.37
N GLN A 20 4.14 -133.43 -92.60
CA GLN A 20 4.77 -132.14 -92.91
C GLN A 20 3.83 -130.95 -92.68
N GLU A 21 2.55 -131.08 -93.00
CA GLU A 21 1.54 -130.04 -92.76
C GLU A 21 1.33 -129.82 -91.24
N ILE A 22 1.28 -130.89 -90.45
CA ILE A 22 1.19 -130.82 -88.99
C ILE A 22 2.47 -130.19 -88.39
N GLU A 23 3.65 -130.56 -88.87
CA GLU A 23 4.92 -129.95 -88.42
C GLU A 23 5.03 -128.46 -88.78
N SER A 24 4.54 -128.08 -89.97
CA SER A 24 4.42 -126.69 -90.39
C SER A 24 3.47 -125.90 -89.48
N GLN A 25 2.31 -126.47 -89.15
CA GLN A 25 1.35 -125.88 -88.22
C GLN A 25 1.92 -125.77 -86.79
N ILE A 26 2.62 -126.80 -86.31
CA ILE A 26 3.31 -126.76 -85.01
C ILE A 26 4.37 -125.67 -84.99
N THR A 27 5.16 -125.53 -86.06
CA THR A 27 6.19 -124.49 -86.19
C THR A 27 5.56 -123.09 -86.22
N SER A 28 4.44 -122.92 -86.93
CA SER A 28 3.66 -121.67 -86.95
C SER A 28 3.11 -121.33 -85.56
N LEU A 29 2.49 -122.28 -84.88
CA LEU A 29 1.94 -122.12 -83.54
C LEU A 29 3.04 -121.84 -82.50
N GLN A 30 4.22 -122.44 -82.65
CA GLN A 30 5.38 -122.13 -81.81
C GLN A 30 5.88 -120.70 -82.06
N GLY A 31 5.86 -120.23 -83.31
CA GLY A 31 6.17 -118.85 -83.66
C GLY A 31 5.17 -117.86 -83.05
N GLU A 32 3.88 -118.14 -83.13
CA GLU A 32 2.82 -117.36 -82.49
C GLU A 32 2.96 -117.35 -80.97
N LEU A 33 3.20 -118.50 -80.34
CA LEU A 33 3.41 -118.63 -78.90
C LEU A 33 4.61 -117.81 -78.42
N ASN A 34 5.72 -117.84 -79.16
CA ASN A 34 6.91 -117.05 -78.84
C ASN A 34 6.66 -115.55 -79.00
N SER A 35 5.89 -115.13 -80.01
CA SER A 35 5.48 -113.72 -80.18
C SER A 35 4.60 -113.26 -79.03
N ILE A 36 3.60 -114.07 -78.65
CA ILE A 36 2.68 -113.78 -77.54
C ILE A 36 3.46 -113.70 -76.21
N ASN A 37 4.40 -114.60 -75.97
CA ASN A 37 5.24 -114.54 -74.77
C ASN A 37 6.10 -113.27 -74.74
N GLY A 38 6.68 -112.86 -75.87
CA GLY A 38 7.41 -111.60 -75.97
C GLY A 38 6.54 -110.37 -75.66
N GLU A 39 5.32 -110.32 -76.21
CA GLU A 39 4.35 -109.24 -75.90
C GLU A 39 3.93 -109.23 -74.43
N LEU A 40 3.76 -110.41 -73.83
CA LEU A 40 3.42 -110.55 -72.41
C LEU A 40 4.55 -110.04 -71.51
N GLU A 41 5.80 -110.37 -71.82
CA GLU A 41 6.98 -109.86 -71.12
C GLU A 41 7.12 -108.34 -71.27
N GLU A 42 6.88 -107.81 -72.47
CA GLU A 42 6.90 -106.37 -72.72
C GLU A 42 5.82 -105.65 -71.90
N LYS A 43 4.60 -106.20 -71.84
CA LYS A 43 3.52 -105.67 -71.00
C LYS A 43 3.84 -105.75 -69.51
N ALA A 44 4.39 -106.87 -69.04
CA ALA A 44 4.78 -107.01 -67.64
C ALA A 44 5.87 -106.01 -67.23
N ASN A 45 6.84 -105.76 -68.12
CA ASN A 45 7.87 -104.73 -67.92
C ASN A 45 7.27 -103.31 -67.92
N ALA A 46 6.34 -103.02 -68.83
CA ALA A 46 5.63 -101.73 -68.86
C ALA A 46 4.81 -101.50 -67.58
N GLU A 47 4.14 -102.54 -67.07
CA GLU A 47 3.39 -102.49 -65.82
C GLU A 47 4.30 -102.23 -64.62
N LYS A 48 5.47 -102.87 -64.56
CA LYS A 48 6.48 -102.62 -63.53
C LYS A 48 6.95 -101.15 -63.55
N ILE A 49 7.25 -100.60 -64.73
CA ILE A 49 7.65 -99.19 -64.89
C ILE A 49 6.51 -98.26 -64.45
N ALA A 50 5.27 -98.57 -64.80
CA ALA A 50 4.10 -97.79 -64.39
C ALA A 50 3.90 -97.80 -62.87
N LEU A 51 4.09 -98.95 -62.20
CA LEU A 51 4.05 -99.07 -60.74
C LEU A 51 5.16 -98.26 -60.07
N GLU A 52 6.38 -98.31 -60.59
CA GLU A 52 7.50 -97.48 -60.10
C GLU A 52 7.19 -95.98 -60.25
N ALA A 53 6.66 -95.56 -61.40
CA ALA A 53 6.24 -94.18 -61.63
C ALA A 53 5.11 -93.76 -60.67
N LEU A 54 4.13 -94.63 -60.42
CA LEU A 54 3.04 -94.37 -59.48
C LEU A 54 3.56 -94.22 -58.04
N ASN A 55 4.45 -95.10 -57.60
CA ASN A 55 5.05 -95.01 -56.27
C ASN A 55 5.86 -93.71 -56.10
N ASN A 56 6.59 -93.29 -57.13
CA ASN A 56 7.30 -92.01 -57.12
C ASN A 56 6.33 -90.82 -57.04
N ALA A 57 5.18 -90.88 -57.74
CA ALA A 57 4.15 -89.86 -57.68
C ALA A 57 3.49 -89.79 -56.29
N ILE A 58 3.23 -90.94 -55.65
CA ILE A 58 2.71 -91.01 -54.28
C ILE A 58 3.68 -90.33 -53.32
N LYS A 59 4.97 -90.66 -53.40
CA LYS A 59 5.99 -90.04 -52.55
C LYS A 59 6.07 -88.52 -52.74
N ALA A 60 6.00 -88.04 -53.99
CA ALA A 60 5.98 -86.61 -54.26
C ALA A 60 4.73 -85.91 -53.69
N LEU A 61 3.58 -86.59 -53.68
CA LEU A 61 2.35 -86.09 -53.04
C LEU A 61 2.47 -86.05 -51.51
N GLU A 62 3.10 -87.06 -50.90
CA GLU A 62 3.40 -87.05 -49.46
C GLU A 62 4.32 -85.88 -49.09
N ASP A 63 5.40 -85.68 -49.83
CA ASP A 63 6.33 -84.56 -49.63
C ASP A 63 5.63 -83.21 -49.79
N ALA A 64 4.78 -83.05 -50.81
CA ALA A 64 3.98 -81.85 -51.03
C ALA A 64 2.97 -81.60 -49.91
N THR A 65 2.35 -82.65 -49.38
CA THR A 65 1.40 -82.57 -48.25
C THR A 65 2.11 -82.13 -46.97
N ASN A 66 3.31 -82.67 -46.70
CA ASN A 66 4.14 -82.26 -45.57
C ASN A 66 4.58 -80.80 -45.70
N ALA A 67 5.00 -80.37 -46.90
CA ALA A 67 5.35 -78.99 -47.16
C ALA A 67 4.15 -78.03 -46.94
N LEU A 68 2.95 -78.42 -47.38
CA LEU A 68 1.74 -77.63 -47.16
C LEU A 68 1.37 -77.54 -45.67
N THR A 69 1.56 -78.64 -44.93
CA THR A 69 1.32 -78.69 -43.48
C THR A 69 2.25 -77.74 -42.74
N ASN A 70 3.54 -77.75 -43.08
CA ASN A 70 4.53 -76.83 -42.50
C ASN A 70 4.21 -75.38 -42.87
N ALA A 71 3.87 -75.10 -44.12
CA ALA A 71 3.50 -73.75 -44.55
C ALA A 71 2.25 -73.22 -43.82
N ASN A 72 1.27 -74.09 -43.51
CA ASN A 72 0.11 -73.71 -42.70
C ASN A 72 0.49 -73.43 -41.24
N ALA A 73 1.40 -74.22 -40.65
CA ALA A 73 1.90 -73.96 -39.29
C ALA A 73 2.66 -72.62 -39.21
N ASP A 74 3.52 -72.34 -40.19
CA ASP A 74 4.23 -71.06 -40.30
C ASP A 74 3.25 -69.87 -40.43
N LYS A 75 2.18 -70.06 -41.22
CA LYS A 75 1.11 -69.06 -41.37
C LYS A 75 0.38 -68.80 -40.05
N GLU A 76 0.01 -69.85 -39.32
CA GLU A 76 -0.69 -69.71 -38.03
C GLU A 76 0.18 -68.96 -37.00
N SER A 77 1.49 -69.21 -36.98
CA SER A 77 2.41 -68.44 -36.13
C SER A 77 2.49 -66.98 -36.54
N ALA A 78 2.61 -66.71 -37.85
CA ALA A 78 2.64 -65.34 -38.35
C ALA A 78 1.36 -64.57 -37.99
N ILE A 79 0.21 -65.24 -37.95
CA ILE A 79 -1.05 -64.65 -37.45
C ILE A 79 -0.93 -64.31 -35.96
N GLY A 80 -0.42 -65.21 -35.13
CA GLY A 80 -0.22 -64.94 -33.70
C GLY A 80 0.75 -63.78 -33.41
N ASP A 81 1.82 -63.64 -34.21
CA ASP A 81 2.75 -62.52 -34.12
C ASP A 81 2.09 -61.19 -34.49
N VAL A 82 1.19 -61.20 -35.50
CA VAL A 82 0.40 -60.03 -35.89
C VAL A 82 -0.60 -59.66 -34.82
N GLU A 83 -1.36 -60.62 -34.27
CA GLU A 83 -2.31 -60.38 -33.18
C GLU A 83 -1.62 -59.79 -31.94
N SER A 84 -0.44 -60.32 -31.58
CA SER A 84 0.37 -59.78 -30.48
C SER A 84 0.85 -58.35 -30.76
N SER A 85 1.20 -58.04 -32.02
CA SER A 85 1.61 -56.70 -32.44
C SER A 85 0.44 -55.71 -32.44
N GLU A 86 -0.77 -56.15 -32.82
CA GLU A 86 -1.98 -55.35 -32.76
C GLU A 86 -2.36 -55.00 -31.31
N GLN A 87 -2.26 -55.95 -30.39
CA GLN A 87 -2.47 -55.71 -28.96
C GLN A 87 -1.48 -54.68 -28.40
N ALA A 88 -0.19 -54.84 -28.69
CA ALA A 88 0.84 -53.89 -28.27
C ALA A 88 0.61 -52.48 -28.85
N LEU A 89 0.13 -52.39 -30.10
CA LEU A 89 -0.22 -51.12 -30.73
C LEU A 89 -1.40 -50.44 -30.02
N GLU A 90 -2.42 -51.21 -29.63
CA GLU A 90 -3.60 -50.67 -28.94
C GLU A 90 -3.25 -50.17 -27.54
N GLU A 91 -2.42 -50.90 -26.80
CA GLU A 91 -1.87 -50.44 -25.51
C GLU A 91 -1.03 -49.15 -25.66
N ALA A 92 -0.22 -49.08 -26.71
CA ALA A 92 0.57 -47.87 -27.00
C ALA A 92 -0.31 -46.66 -27.32
N LYS A 93 -1.40 -46.84 -28.08
CA LYS A 93 -2.37 -45.76 -28.35
C LYS A 93 -3.03 -45.26 -27.08
N LYS A 94 -3.48 -46.18 -26.21
CA LYS A 94 -4.10 -45.82 -24.93
C LYS A 94 -3.12 -45.02 -24.06
N THR A 95 -1.86 -45.45 -24.01
CA THR A 95 -0.81 -44.73 -23.27
C THR A 95 -0.59 -43.32 -23.84
N LEU A 96 -0.60 -43.17 -25.18
CA LEU A 96 -0.49 -41.87 -25.83
C LEU A 96 -1.66 -40.95 -25.49
N GLU A 97 -2.88 -41.49 -25.46
CA GLU A 97 -4.09 -40.72 -25.12
C GLU A 97 -4.05 -40.21 -23.67
N GLU A 98 -3.62 -41.06 -22.73
CA GLU A 98 -3.40 -40.68 -21.33
C GLU A 98 -2.29 -39.62 -21.18
N ALA A 99 -1.21 -39.75 -21.94
CA ALA A 99 -0.11 -38.77 -21.95
C ALA A 99 -0.56 -37.40 -22.49
N ASN A 100 -1.35 -37.38 -23.58
CA ASN A 100 -1.90 -36.14 -24.14
C ASN A 100 -2.85 -35.45 -23.14
N LYS A 101 -3.70 -36.22 -22.46
CA LYS A 101 -4.57 -35.67 -21.42
C LYS A 101 -3.76 -35.03 -20.28
N THR A 102 -2.70 -35.69 -19.85
CA THR A 102 -1.80 -35.15 -18.81
C THR A 102 -1.13 -33.86 -19.26
N LEU A 103 -0.76 -33.75 -20.54
CA LEU A 103 -0.15 -32.56 -21.12
C LEU A 103 -1.16 -31.40 -21.21
N GLU A 104 -2.41 -31.67 -21.56
CA GLU A 104 -3.49 -30.67 -21.53
C GLU A 104 -3.73 -30.14 -20.11
N GLU A 105 -3.77 -31.03 -19.11
CA GLU A 105 -3.89 -30.65 -17.69
C GLU A 105 -2.70 -29.79 -17.24
N ALA A 106 -1.46 -30.19 -17.57
CA ALA A 106 -0.26 -29.43 -17.26
C ALA A 106 -0.24 -28.04 -17.92
N ASN A 107 -0.71 -27.94 -19.17
CA ASN A 107 -0.82 -26.66 -19.87
C ASN A 107 -1.86 -25.74 -19.22
N GLY A 108 -2.96 -26.29 -18.71
CA GLY A 108 -3.94 -25.53 -17.91
C GLY A 108 -3.31 -24.95 -16.65
N VAL A 109 -2.57 -25.75 -15.88
CA VAL A 109 -1.85 -25.28 -14.68
C VAL A 109 -0.84 -24.19 -15.02
N PHE A 110 -0.14 -24.31 -16.15
CA PHE A 110 0.82 -23.29 -16.58
C PHE A 110 0.14 -21.95 -16.89
N GLU A 111 -0.98 -21.96 -17.62
CA GLU A 111 -1.73 -20.73 -17.91
C GLU A 111 -2.30 -20.09 -16.64
N ASP A 112 -2.80 -20.89 -15.69
CA ASP A 112 -3.26 -20.40 -14.39
C ASP A 112 -2.11 -19.75 -13.58
N ALA A 113 -0.94 -20.39 -13.56
CA ALA A 113 0.25 -19.86 -12.88
C ALA A 113 0.75 -18.56 -13.52
N LYS A 114 0.67 -18.46 -14.85
CA LYS A 114 1.01 -17.23 -15.58
C LYS A 114 0.03 -16.10 -15.25
N ALA A 115 -1.27 -16.38 -15.20
CA ALA A 115 -2.28 -15.39 -14.80
C ALA A 115 -2.08 -14.91 -13.36
N ASP A 116 -1.71 -15.80 -12.43
CA ASP A 116 -1.37 -15.44 -11.06
C ASP A 116 -0.11 -14.56 -11.00
N TYR A 117 0.91 -14.86 -11.81
CA TYR A 117 2.11 -14.03 -11.92
C TYR A 117 1.80 -12.61 -12.42
N ASP A 118 1.01 -12.49 -13.49
CA ASP A 118 0.61 -11.18 -14.05
C ASP A 118 -0.18 -10.36 -13.03
N ASN A 119 -1.13 -10.99 -12.32
CA ASN A 119 -1.86 -10.33 -11.23
C ASN A 119 -0.93 -9.86 -10.09
N LYS A 120 0.05 -10.67 -9.71
CA LYS A 120 1.05 -10.28 -8.68
C LYS A 120 1.90 -9.11 -9.14
N GLN A 121 2.27 -9.06 -10.41
CA GLN A 121 3.00 -7.93 -10.99
C GLN A 121 2.17 -6.64 -10.94
N ASP A 122 0.88 -6.71 -11.27
CA ASP A 122 -0.03 -5.56 -11.20
C ASP A 122 -0.22 -5.06 -9.76
N VAL A 123 -0.36 -5.98 -8.80
CA VAL A 123 -0.43 -5.63 -7.37
C VAL A 123 0.85 -4.97 -6.89
N ALA A 124 2.02 -5.48 -7.29
CA ALA A 124 3.31 -4.90 -6.93
C ALA A 124 3.47 -3.48 -7.52
N ASN A 125 3.06 -3.27 -8.76
CA ASN A 125 3.10 -1.95 -9.40
C ASN A 125 2.20 -0.94 -8.67
N LYS A 126 0.97 -1.32 -8.32
CA LYS A 126 0.06 -0.47 -7.54
C LYS A 126 0.62 -0.13 -6.16
N ALA A 127 1.17 -1.12 -5.45
CA ALA A 127 1.80 -0.90 -4.15
C ALA A 127 2.98 0.08 -4.26
N GLN A 128 3.77 0.01 -5.34
CA GLN A 128 4.86 0.95 -5.59
C GLN A 128 4.36 2.38 -5.87
N GLU A 129 3.28 2.53 -6.63
CA GLU A 129 2.63 3.83 -6.87
C GLU A 129 2.10 4.45 -5.57
N GLU A 130 1.45 3.64 -4.73
CA GLU A 130 0.97 4.07 -3.40
C GLU A 130 2.12 4.49 -2.48
N ALA A 131 3.20 3.69 -2.42
CA ALA A 131 4.39 4.01 -1.64
C ALA A 131 5.04 5.33 -2.09
N ASN A 132 5.12 5.56 -3.41
CA ASN A 132 5.62 6.82 -3.96
C ASN A 132 4.70 8.00 -3.58
N GLY A 133 3.38 7.80 -3.60
CA GLY A 133 2.40 8.79 -3.13
C GLY A 133 2.60 9.15 -1.66
N HIS A 134 2.75 8.14 -0.78
CA HIS A 134 3.02 8.36 0.64
C HIS A 134 4.33 9.10 0.89
N LYS A 135 5.38 8.79 0.12
CA LYS A 135 6.67 9.50 0.22
C LYS A 135 6.52 10.99 -0.12
N ALA A 136 5.80 11.32 -1.19
CA ALA A 136 5.58 12.72 -1.58
C ALA A 136 4.82 13.51 -0.49
N VAL A 137 3.78 12.91 0.10
CA VAL A 137 3.03 13.51 1.21
C VAL A 137 3.91 13.74 2.43
N ALA A 138 4.78 12.77 2.76
CA ALA A 138 5.71 12.91 3.88
C ALA A 138 6.74 14.03 3.66
N GLU A 139 7.24 14.19 2.43
CA GLU A 139 8.15 15.28 2.07
C GLU A 139 7.48 16.66 2.17
N GLU A 140 6.24 16.79 1.71
CA GLU A 140 5.45 18.02 1.85
C GLU A 140 5.18 18.35 3.32
N ALA A 141 4.80 17.35 4.12
CA ALA A 141 4.57 17.53 5.55
C ALA A 141 5.82 18.03 6.29
N ARG A 142 7.00 17.52 5.94
CA ARG A 142 8.29 18.00 6.49
C ARG A 142 8.55 19.45 6.11
N ALA A 143 8.36 19.83 4.84
CA ALA A 143 8.55 21.21 4.39
C ALA A 143 7.60 22.18 5.13
N ASN A 144 6.36 21.77 5.34
CA ASN A 144 5.37 22.56 6.10
C ASN A 144 5.76 22.71 7.57
N ALA A 145 6.28 21.66 8.20
CA ALA A 145 6.77 21.72 9.58
C ALA A 145 7.96 22.67 9.73
N ASP A 146 8.91 22.62 8.79
CA ASP A 146 10.08 23.52 8.78
C ASP A 146 9.65 24.99 8.60
N ALA A 147 8.69 25.25 7.71
CA ALA A 147 8.14 26.59 7.51
C ALA A 147 7.43 27.11 8.78
N ALA A 148 6.66 26.26 9.45
CA ALA A 148 5.99 26.62 10.70
C ALA A 148 7.01 26.94 11.82
N ARG A 149 8.10 26.17 11.90
CA ARG A 149 9.17 26.42 12.87
C ARG A 149 9.88 27.75 12.60
N ALA A 150 10.17 28.06 11.35
CA ALA A 150 10.79 29.32 10.97
C ALA A 150 9.91 30.54 11.33
N GLU A 151 8.59 30.43 11.15
CA GLU A 151 7.67 31.49 11.55
C GLU A 151 7.56 31.62 13.07
N ALA A 152 7.55 30.52 13.81
CA ALA A 152 7.58 30.54 15.27
C ALA A 152 8.82 31.26 15.80
N ASP A 153 10.01 30.98 15.25
CA ASP A 153 11.26 31.65 15.62
C ASP A 153 11.21 33.15 15.32
N ARG A 154 10.61 33.53 14.19
CA ARG A 154 10.40 34.95 13.82
C ARG A 154 9.50 35.65 14.82
N LEU A 155 8.36 35.05 15.16
CA LEU A 155 7.40 35.63 16.10
C LEU A 155 7.99 35.77 17.50
N LYS A 156 8.78 34.77 17.95
CA LYS A 156 9.50 34.85 19.20
C LYS A 156 10.45 36.04 19.23
N LYS A 157 11.22 36.26 18.16
CA LYS A 157 12.12 37.42 18.06
C LYS A 157 11.36 38.75 18.16
N ILE A 158 10.22 38.86 17.48
CA ILE A 158 9.37 40.06 17.57
C ILE A 158 8.84 40.24 18.99
N SER A 159 8.42 39.17 19.66
CA SER A 159 7.97 39.21 21.05
C SER A 159 9.07 39.71 21.99
N ASP A 160 10.28 39.15 21.87
CA ASP A 160 11.44 39.54 22.68
C ASP A 160 11.80 41.03 22.45
N GLU A 161 11.76 41.51 21.19
CA GLU A 161 11.97 42.92 20.85
C GLU A 161 10.88 43.84 21.44
N LYS A 162 9.62 43.41 21.42
CA LYS A 162 8.50 44.18 21.98
C LYS A 162 8.57 44.25 23.50
N GLN A 163 8.93 43.15 24.16
CA GLN A 163 9.14 43.14 25.60
C GLN A 163 10.26 44.11 26.00
N ALA A 164 11.39 44.10 25.29
CA ALA A 164 12.49 45.03 25.58
C ALA A 164 12.09 46.50 25.41
N ILE A 165 11.21 46.83 24.44
CA ILE A 165 10.67 48.18 24.29
C ILE A 165 9.74 48.53 25.46
N ALA A 166 8.88 47.60 25.89
CA ALA A 166 7.98 47.81 27.03
C ALA A 166 8.76 48.03 28.33
N ASP A 167 9.76 47.19 28.61
CA ASP A 167 10.62 47.31 29.79
C ASP A 167 11.34 48.67 29.82
N LYS A 168 11.83 49.12 28.65
CA LYS A 168 12.46 50.43 28.54
C LYS A 168 11.46 51.56 28.79
N ALA A 169 10.26 51.50 28.21
CA ALA A 169 9.24 52.53 28.42
C ALA A 169 8.82 52.62 29.90
N TYR A 170 8.71 51.47 30.57
CA TYR A 170 8.47 51.40 32.00
C TYR A 170 9.60 52.07 32.82
N GLU A 171 10.86 51.73 32.54
CA GLU A 171 12.01 52.35 33.22
C GLU A 171 12.12 53.86 32.95
N ASP A 172 11.85 54.31 31.73
CA ASP A 172 11.80 55.73 31.37
C ASP A 172 10.68 56.45 32.16
N ALA A 173 9.51 55.81 32.33
CA ALA A 173 8.39 56.36 33.09
C ALA A 173 8.72 56.50 34.58
N LYS A 174 9.31 55.45 35.18
CA LYS A 174 9.77 55.42 36.59
C LYS A 174 10.81 56.50 36.89
N ASN A 175 11.75 56.71 35.97
CA ASN A 175 12.86 57.65 36.15
C ASN A 175 12.56 59.09 35.65
N SER A 176 11.40 59.33 35.02
CA SER A 176 10.95 60.67 34.61
C SER A 176 10.84 61.62 35.81
N GLN A 177 10.66 62.94 35.63
CA GLN A 177 10.33 63.87 36.73
C GLN A 177 8.85 64.28 36.67
N ALA A 178 8.19 64.35 37.84
CA ALA A 178 6.80 64.78 37.89
C ALA A 178 6.74 66.31 37.79
N THR A 179 5.74 66.81 37.08
CA THR A 179 5.50 68.24 36.91
C THR A 179 4.99 68.86 38.21
N ILE A 180 4.11 68.15 38.91
CA ILE A 180 3.53 68.58 40.18
C ILE A 180 4.00 67.63 41.27
N ILE A 181 4.70 68.17 42.28
CA ILE A 181 5.20 67.42 43.44
C ILE A 181 4.66 68.09 44.70
N ALA A 182 3.90 67.35 45.51
CA ALA A 182 3.30 67.90 46.72
C ALA A 182 3.13 66.83 47.82
N PRO A 183 3.52 67.12 49.08
CA PRO A 183 3.37 66.18 50.20
C PRO A 183 1.95 66.14 50.79
N GLY A 184 0.95 66.70 50.11
CA GLY A 184 -0.41 66.84 50.62
C GLY A 184 -1.41 66.99 49.50
N ASN A 185 -2.67 67.26 49.84
CA ASN A 185 -3.75 67.27 48.85
C ASN A 185 -3.54 68.34 47.77
N VAL A 186 -3.84 67.99 46.53
CA VAL A 186 -3.75 68.88 45.37
C VAL A 186 -5.11 68.96 44.68
N THR A 187 -5.51 70.18 44.33
CA THR A 187 -6.69 70.43 43.52
C THR A 187 -6.32 71.21 42.26
N LEU A 188 -6.66 70.65 41.10
CA LEU A 188 -6.52 71.30 39.81
C LEU A 188 -7.91 71.70 39.32
N ASN A 189 -8.14 72.99 39.13
CA ASN A 189 -9.39 73.53 38.58
C ASN A 189 -9.12 74.15 37.22
N SER A 190 -9.79 73.65 36.19
CA SER A 190 -9.73 74.17 34.83
C SER A 190 -11.15 74.43 34.33
N GLY A 191 -11.35 75.56 33.64
CA GLY A 191 -12.60 75.83 32.93
C GLY A 191 -12.72 75.07 31.59
N GLY A 192 -11.71 74.26 31.27
CA GLY A 192 -11.70 73.32 30.15
C GLY A 192 -10.86 72.09 30.53
N SER A 193 -9.98 71.60 29.66
CA SER A 193 -9.18 70.39 29.92
C SER A 193 -8.11 70.55 31.02
N ILE A 194 -7.74 69.42 31.64
CA ILE A 194 -6.58 69.20 32.51
C ILE A 194 -5.68 68.17 31.82
N GLY A 195 -4.60 68.64 31.19
CA GLY A 195 -3.77 67.79 30.31
C GLY A 195 -4.45 67.50 28.98
N THR A 196 -3.74 66.79 28.09
CA THR A 196 -4.26 66.32 26.80
C THR A 196 -3.75 64.92 26.50
N GLN A 197 -4.27 64.29 25.44
CA GLN A 197 -3.82 62.96 24.99
C GLN A 197 -2.31 62.85 24.79
N ASP A 198 -1.70 63.87 24.17
CA ASP A 198 -0.26 63.87 23.88
C ASP A 198 0.58 64.47 25.02
N HIS A 199 -0.06 65.17 25.96
CA HIS A 199 0.62 65.89 27.04
C HIS A 199 -0.16 65.74 28.34
N SER A 200 -0.07 64.56 28.95
CA SER A 200 -0.63 64.34 30.29
C SER A 200 0.13 65.16 31.33
N ILE A 201 -0.55 65.55 32.41
CA ILE A 201 0.11 66.18 33.56
C ILE A 201 0.68 65.08 34.44
N SER A 202 2.00 65.08 34.64
CA SER A 202 2.66 64.16 35.56
C SER A 202 2.65 64.68 37.00
N THR A 203 2.29 63.81 37.94
CA THR A 203 2.08 64.13 39.36
C THR A 203 2.85 63.16 40.27
N ASP A 204 3.30 63.66 41.41
CA ASP A 204 3.83 62.90 42.53
C ASP A 204 3.28 63.53 43.81
N VAL A 205 2.06 63.10 44.16
CA VAL A 205 1.24 63.72 45.19
C VAL A 205 0.97 62.67 46.26
N GLU A 206 1.45 62.92 47.49
CA GLU A 206 1.26 61.99 48.61
C GLU A 206 -0.16 62.04 49.19
N GLY A 207 -0.88 63.15 48.97
CA GLY A 207 -2.26 63.36 49.43
C GLY A 207 -3.33 63.09 48.37
N GLY A 208 -4.56 63.45 48.68
CA GLY A 208 -5.70 63.32 47.77
C GLY A 208 -5.61 64.27 46.57
N LEU A 209 -5.91 63.76 45.38
CA LEU A 209 -5.89 64.48 44.11
C LEU A 209 -7.33 64.75 43.65
N SER A 210 -7.65 66.02 43.48
CA SER A 210 -8.91 66.49 42.91
C SER A 210 -8.68 67.14 41.54
N LEU A 211 -9.32 66.62 40.50
CA LEU A 211 -9.16 67.03 39.11
C LEU A 211 -10.49 67.52 38.56
N ASN A 212 -10.68 68.83 38.51
CA ASN A 212 -11.94 69.45 38.12
C ASN A 212 -11.77 70.16 36.78
N ALA A 213 -12.01 69.44 35.68
CA ALA A 213 -12.06 70.00 34.33
C ALA A 213 -13.47 70.49 33.98
N GLY A 214 -13.60 71.15 32.83
CA GLY A 214 -14.89 71.45 32.23
C GLY A 214 -15.67 70.18 31.88
N GLU A 215 -17.01 70.28 31.82
CA GLU A 215 -17.93 69.19 31.47
C GLU A 215 -18.42 69.30 30.01
N GLY A 216 -17.73 70.08 29.16
CA GLY A 216 -18.10 70.25 27.76
C GLY A 216 -17.54 69.14 26.85
N ASP A 217 -18.13 69.02 25.67
CA ASP A 217 -17.56 68.25 24.57
C ASP A 217 -16.15 68.79 24.27
N ASN A 218 -15.12 67.94 24.21
CA ASN A 218 -13.67 68.27 24.13
C ASN A 218 -12.98 68.75 25.43
N ASP A 219 -13.58 68.52 26.60
CA ASP A 219 -12.90 68.69 27.88
C ASP A 219 -12.38 67.36 28.43
N PHE A 220 -11.07 67.31 28.66
CA PHE A 220 -10.34 66.08 29.01
C PHE A 220 -9.66 66.17 30.37
N VAL A 221 -9.48 65.03 31.04
CA VAL A 221 -8.61 64.89 32.21
C VAL A 221 -7.57 63.81 31.92
N HIS A 222 -6.35 64.21 31.62
CA HIS A 222 -5.25 63.30 31.30
C HIS A 222 -4.10 63.52 32.27
N VAL A 223 -4.00 62.64 33.26
CA VAL A 223 -3.06 62.77 34.38
C VAL A 223 -2.36 61.45 34.62
N SER A 224 -1.05 61.54 34.84
CA SER A 224 -0.21 60.41 35.18
C SER A 224 0.39 60.61 36.58
N ALA A 225 0.34 59.60 37.45
CA ALA A 225 0.94 59.60 38.77
C ALA A 225 2.17 58.69 38.79
N LYS A 226 3.25 59.16 39.41
CA LYS A 226 4.49 58.41 39.58
C LYS A 226 4.44 57.32 40.64
N ASN A 227 3.49 57.43 41.56
CA ASN A 227 3.28 56.49 42.64
C ASN A 227 1.79 56.15 42.64
N ASP A 228 1.22 55.92 43.81
CA ASP A 228 -0.21 55.76 43.95
C ASP A 228 -0.94 57.06 43.60
N MET A 229 -1.95 56.96 42.75
CA MET A 229 -2.90 58.04 42.50
C MET A 229 -4.03 57.95 43.52
N LEU A 230 -4.01 58.78 44.55
CA LEU A 230 -5.07 58.85 45.55
C LEU A 230 -6.16 59.81 45.07
N ILE A 231 -7.24 59.28 44.50
CA ILE A 231 -8.34 60.07 43.97
C ILE A 231 -9.25 60.58 45.10
N ASP A 232 -9.52 61.89 45.09
CA ASP A 232 -10.52 62.54 45.94
C ASP A 232 -11.78 62.95 45.16
N ASN A 233 -11.59 63.54 43.97
CA ASN A 233 -12.68 63.92 43.05
C ASN A 233 -12.15 64.04 41.62
N VAL A 234 -12.89 63.55 40.62
CA VAL A 234 -12.56 63.77 39.21
C VAL A 234 -13.83 64.08 38.42
N THR A 235 -13.83 65.23 37.74
CA THR A 235 -14.88 65.61 36.80
C THR A 235 -14.25 65.99 35.47
N GLY A 236 -14.72 65.37 34.38
CA GLY A 236 -14.41 65.72 33.01
C GLY A 236 -15.66 65.67 32.14
N GLY A 237 -15.55 66.18 30.92
CA GLY A 237 -16.61 66.12 29.91
C GLY A 237 -16.52 64.81 29.13
N GLU A 238 -15.59 64.77 28.17
CA GLU A 238 -15.53 63.71 27.16
C GLU A 238 -14.65 62.53 27.58
N ASP A 239 -13.41 62.80 28.03
CA ASP A 239 -12.42 61.75 28.31
C ASP A 239 -11.72 61.99 29.64
N VAL A 240 -11.70 60.98 30.49
CA VAL A 240 -10.85 60.93 31.69
C VAL A 240 -9.89 59.75 31.54
N ARG A 241 -8.60 60.03 31.39
CA ARG A 241 -7.52 59.05 31.42
C ARG A 241 -6.61 59.28 32.62
N LEU A 242 -6.61 58.31 33.53
CA LEU A 242 -5.79 58.30 34.73
C LEU A 242 -4.80 57.15 34.64
N THR A 243 -3.50 57.47 34.73
CA THR A 243 -2.44 56.47 34.71
C THR A 243 -1.65 56.53 36.01
N GLY A 244 -1.60 55.46 36.80
CA GLY A 244 -0.71 55.32 37.95
C GLY A 244 0.47 54.40 37.63
N LEU A 245 1.69 54.73 38.05
CA LEU A 245 2.77 53.73 37.99
C LEU A 245 2.45 52.55 38.93
N ASN A 246 1.96 52.86 40.13
CA ASN A 246 1.53 51.86 41.10
C ASN A 246 0.01 51.75 41.08
N ASN A 247 -0.68 52.18 42.13
CA ASN A 247 -2.12 51.99 42.26
C ASN A 247 -2.92 53.22 41.83
N ILE A 248 -4.20 53.02 41.48
CA ILE A 248 -5.20 54.10 41.44
C ILE A 248 -6.21 53.80 42.56
N LEU A 249 -6.23 54.60 43.62
CA LEU A 249 -6.96 54.31 44.84
C LEU A 249 -7.89 55.46 45.22
N VAL A 250 -8.89 55.16 46.05
CA VAL A 250 -9.68 56.16 46.77
C VAL A 250 -9.47 55.96 48.27
N THR A 251 -9.34 57.04 49.04
CA THR A 251 -9.00 56.98 50.47
C THR A 251 -10.22 57.00 51.40
N LYS A 252 -11.39 57.29 50.83
CA LYS A 252 -12.69 57.41 51.49
C LYS A 252 -13.77 57.16 50.44
N ASP A 253 -15.03 57.20 50.86
CA ASP A 253 -16.12 57.25 49.89
C ASP A 253 -16.06 58.57 49.10
N THR A 254 -15.73 58.47 47.80
CA THR A 254 -15.58 59.61 46.89
C THR A 254 -16.72 59.66 45.88
N PRO A 255 -17.05 60.85 45.34
CA PRO A 255 -17.96 60.96 44.20
C PRO A 255 -17.47 60.12 43.00
N PRO A 256 -18.38 59.62 42.14
CA PRO A 256 -17.99 58.94 40.91
C PRO A 256 -17.17 59.84 40.00
N ILE A 257 -16.16 59.27 39.34
CA ILE A 257 -15.44 59.89 38.22
C ILE A 257 -16.44 60.07 37.07
N LYS A 258 -16.70 61.31 36.66
CA LYS A 258 -17.67 61.62 35.60
C LYS A 258 -16.95 61.93 34.29
N ALA A 259 -17.29 61.19 33.24
CA ALA A 259 -16.96 61.47 31.84
C ALA A 259 -17.69 60.50 30.90
N ASP A 260 -17.81 60.85 29.62
CA ASP A 260 -18.36 59.93 28.61
C ASP A 260 -17.50 58.67 28.44
N LYS A 261 -16.17 58.83 28.55
CA LYS A 261 -15.19 57.74 28.55
C LYS A 261 -14.25 57.85 29.75
N VAL A 262 -14.03 56.75 30.45
CA VAL A 262 -13.04 56.63 31.52
C VAL A 262 -12.02 55.56 31.16
N THR A 263 -10.73 55.92 31.24
CA THR A 263 -9.59 55.03 31.08
C THR A 263 -8.77 55.02 32.37
N LEU A 264 -8.66 53.86 33.03
CA LEU A 264 -7.85 53.69 34.25
C LEU A 264 -6.71 52.72 33.97
N GLU A 265 -5.47 53.18 34.13
CA GLU A 265 -4.28 52.40 33.79
C GLU A 265 -3.31 52.35 34.98
N THR A 266 -2.90 51.16 35.38
CA THR A 266 -1.79 50.94 36.31
C THR A 266 -0.72 50.09 35.67
N LEU A 267 0.55 50.40 35.95
CA LEU A 267 1.69 49.61 35.45
C LEU A 267 2.12 48.48 36.39
N GLU A 268 1.98 48.65 37.71
CA GLU A 268 2.34 47.61 38.70
C GLU A 268 1.29 47.35 39.79
N GLY A 269 0.24 48.16 39.87
CA GLY A 269 -0.71 48.13 40.99
C GLY A 269 -2.14 47.83 40.60
N SER A 270 -3.00 47.92 41.62
CA SER A 270 -4.44 47.73 41.51
C SER A 270 -5.17 49.03 41.17
N VAL A 271 -6.36 48.88 40.61
CA VAL A 271 -7.37 49.95 40.53
C VAL A 271 -8.42 49.70 41.61
N GLY A 272 -8.48 50.56 42.61
CA GLY A 272 -9.37 50.41 43.76
C GLY A 272 -9.00 49.22 44.66
N THR A 273 -9.82 49.01 45.68
CA THR A 273 -9.73 47.85 46.58
C THR A 273 -11.12 47.28 46.82
N ASP A 274 -11.23 46.05 47.32
CA ASP A 274 -12.52 45.42 47.62
C ASP A 274 -13.39 46.26 48.58
N LYS A 275 -12.75 46.98 49.51
CA LYS A 275 -13.45 47.83 50.50
C LYS A 275 -13.78 49.22 49.96
N LEU A 276 -12.98 49.69 49.02
CA LEU A 276 -13.04 51.03 48.47
C LEU A 276 -12.83 50.94 46.94
N PRO A 277 -13.87 50.53 46.19
CA PRO A 277 -13.80 50.46 44.74
C PRO A 277 -13.77 51.88 44.14
N VAL A 278 -13.14 52.04 42.98
CA VAL A 278 -13.19 53.30 42.24
C VAL A 278 -14.60 53.43 41.64
N LYS A 279 -15.32 54.48 42.07
CA LYS A 279 -16.64 54.80 41.53
C LYS A 279 -16.49 55.59 40.24
N ILE A 280 -17.20 55.19 39.20
CA ILE A 280 -17.22 55.86 37.90
C ILE A 280 -18.67 56.07 37.43
N SER A 281 -18.84 57.05 36.54
CA SER A 281 -20.11 57.40 35.91
C SER A 281 -19.86 57.62 34.42
N THR A 282 -19.80 56.52 33.68
CA THR A 282 -19.36 56.54 32.28
C THR A 282 -20.10 55.53 31.41
N ASP A 283 -20.18 55.83 30.12
CA ASP A 283 -20.73 54.93 29.11
C ASP A 283 -19.63 54.03 28.52
N LYS A 284 -18.35 54.39 28.67
CA LYS A 284 -17.23 53.61 28.12
C LYS A 284 -16.10 53.48 29.14
N LEU A 285 -15.75 52.24 29.47
CA LEU A 285 -14.65 51.92 30.38
C LEU A 285 -13.54 51.19 29.63
N TYR A 286 -12.35 51.77 29.66
CA TYR A 286 -11.12 51.14 29.18
C TYR A 286 -10.10 51.05 30.30
N GLY A 287 -9.14 50.15 30.19
CA GLY A 287 -7.99 50.23 31.08
C GLY A 287 -7.19 48.96 31.21
N LEU A 288 -6.11 49.09 31.99
CA LEU A 288 -5.16 48.05 32.29
C LEU A 288 -4.86 48.13 33.78
N ALA A 289 -4.98 47.02 34.51
CA ALA A 289 -4.46 46.89 35.86
C ALA A 289 -3.33 45.85 35.90
N MET A 290 -2.14 46.28 35.51
CA MET A 290 -0.97 45.42 35.46
C MET A 290 -0.39 45.30 36.87
N GLY A 291 -0.27 44.08 37.40
CA GLY A 291 0.26 43.82 38.74
C GLY A 291 -0.75 43.71 39.89
N GLY A 292 -2.06 43.92 39.68
CA GLY A 292 -3.05 43.75 40.75
C GLY A 292 -4.51 43.75 40.30
N ASP A 293 -5.42 43.57 41.26
CA ASP A 293 -6.87 43.54 41.04
C ASP A 293 -7.44 44.89 40.56
N ALA A 294 -8.61 44.84 39.91
CA ALA A 294 -9.38 46.01 39.50
C ALA A 294 -10.79 45.95 40.10
N ASN A 295 -11.06 46.84 41.05
CA ASN A 295 -12.29 47.02 41.82
C ASN A 295 -12.99 48.32 41.41
N ILE A 296 -14.04 48.21 40.59
CA ILE A 296 -14.71 49.36 39.97
C ILE A 296 -16.23 49.26 40.15
N LEU A 297 -16.88 50.38 40.46
CA LEU A 297 -18.33 50.50 40.55
C LEU A 297 -18.81 51.55 39.54
N ASN A 298 -19.63 51.15 38.56
CA ASN A 298 -20.22 52.11 37.61
C ASN A 298 -21.68 52.40 37.95
N ASP A 299 -22.04 53.69 38.01
CA ASP A 299 -23.41 54.14 38.21
C ASP A 299 -24.23 54.28 36.89
N LYS A 300 -23.57 54.07 35.74
CA LYS A 300 -24.17 54.05 34.40
C LYS A 300 -24.10 52.67 33.73
N ASP A 301 -24.83 52.55 32.63
CA ASP A 301 -24.73 51.43 31.71
C ASP A 301 -23.54 51.60 30.77
N LEU A 302 -22.62 50.63 30.76
CA LEU A 302 -21.55 50.62 29.78
C LEU A 302 -22.09 50.23 28.40
N VAL A 303 -21.78 51.07 27.42
CA VAL A 303 -21.87 50.79 25.99
C VAL A 303 -20.64 50.01 25.53
N GLU A 304 -19.47 50.27 26.14
CA GLU A 304 -18.21 49.62 25.77
C GLU A 304 -17.36 49.34 27.02
N LEU A 305 -16.79 48.14 27.08
CA LEU A 305 -15.91 47.69 28.16
C LEU A 305 -14.73 46.93 27.54
N ASP A 306 -13.53 47.47 27.71
CA ASP A 306 -12.28 46.80 27.33
C ASP A 306 -11.24 47.05 28.42
N PHE A 307 -11.22 46.16 29.42
CA PHE A 307 -10.37 46.28 30.60
C PHE A 307 -9.63 44.96 30.84
N TYR A 308 -8.31 45.05 31.01
CA TYR A 308 -7.46 43.89 31.30
C TYR A 308 -6.80 44.05 32.68
N THR A 309 -6.63 42.95 33.41
CA THR A 309 -5.95 42.93 34.72
C THR A 309 -5.21 41.60 34.89
N ASP A 310 -4.06 41.63 35.57
CA ASP A 310 -3.35 40.41 35.97
C ASP A 310 -4.00 39.73 37.19
N GLY A 311 -4.87 40.46 37.90
CA GLY A 311 -5.62 40.00 39.07
C GLY A 311 -7.10 39.76 38.77
N LYS A 312 -7.94 39.94 39.78
CA LYS A 312 -9.39 39.85 39.68
C LYS A 312 -10.00 41.15 39.17
N PHE A 313 -10.89 41.04 38.20
CA PHE A 313 -11.73 42.16 37.76
C PHE A 313 -13.07 42.13 38.50
N ASN A 314 -13.16 42.87 39.59
CA ASN A 314 -14.36 43.06 40.39
C ASN A 314 -15.11 44.31 39.91
N TYR A 315 -16.01 44.11 38.94
CA TYR A 315 -16.88 45.16 38.44
C TYR A 315 -18.29 44.98 39.00
N LYS A 316 -18.77 45.95 39.80
CA LYS A 316 -20.16 45.97 40.25
C LYS A 316 -20.95 46.98 39.44
N LYS A 317 -22.12 46.54 38.98
CA LYS A 317 -23.06 47.36 38.23
C LYS A 317 -24.20 47.80 39.12
N THR A 318 -24.71 49.01 38.87
CA THR A 318 -26.00 49.42 39.46
C THR A 318 -27.22 49.00 38.61
N SER A 319 -27.08 48.44 37.38
CA SER A 319 -28.20 47.93 36.51
C SER A 319 -27.81 47.17 35.20
N TYR A 320 -27.71 45.83 35.10
CA TYR A 320 -27.61 44.96 33.85
C TYR A 320 -26.72 45.29 32.60
N VAL A 321 -25.58 44.62 32.35
CA VAL A 321 -24.93 44.54 30.98
C VAL A 321 -25.01 43.09 30.46
N THR A 322 -25.25 42.89 29.15
CA THR A 322 -24.98 41.63 28.45
C THR A 322 -23.55 41.63 27.90
N PRO A 323 -22.62 40.76 28.36
CA PRO A 323 -21.26 40.70 27.83
C PRO A 323 -21.22 40.05 26.44
N SER A 324 -20.39 40.59 25.56
CA SER A 324 -19.90 39.85 24.39
C SER A 324 -18.49 39.35 24.67
N TRP A 325 -18.38 38.03 24.90
CA TRP A 325 -17.19 37.15 24.89
C TRP A 325 -16.58 36.76 26.25
N PRO A 326 -15.97 35.55 26.33
CA PRO A 326 -16.00 34.73 27.54
C PRO A 326 -14.62 34.69 28.19
N ASN A 327 -14.40 35.44 29.27
CA ASN A 327 -13.39 35.13 30.30
C ASN A 327 -13.49 36.14 31.47
N GLY A 328 -14.65 36.19 32.11
CA GLY A 328 -14.83 36.87 33.39
C GLY A 328 -15.83 36.08 34.22
N SER A 329 -15.41 35.57 35.38
CA SER A 329 -16.33 35.03 36.39
C SER A 329 -17.09 36.20 37.02
N PHE A 330 -18.30 36.44 36.55
CA PHE A 330 -19.23 37.39 37.19
C PHE A 330 -19.88 36.69 38.39
N ASP A 331 -19.62 37.20 39.59
CA ASP A 331 -20.33 36.81 40.81
C ASP A 331 -21.58 37.69 40.93
N ASP A 332 -22.68 37.23 40.32
CA ASP A 332 -24.02 37.81 40.50
C ASP A 332 -24.55 37.38 41.87
N SER A 333 -24.13 38.07 42.93
CA SER A 333 -24.74 37.96 44.26
C SER A 333 -25.70 39.12 44.50
N ASP A 334 -26.83 39.10 43.78
CA ASP A 334 -28.07 39.76 44.20
C ASP A 334 -28.88 38.77 45.05
N GLU A 335 -28.51 38.61 46.31
CA GLU A 335 -29.43 38.10 47.34
C GLU A 335 -29.70 39.21 48.36
N ASP A 336 -30.96 39.64 48.38
CA ASP A 336 -31.57 40.54 49.34
C ASP A 336 -31.22 40.14 50.79
N GLN A 337 -30.32 40.89 51.43
CA GLN A 337 -30.18 40.86 52.88
C GLN A 337 -31.08 41.92 53.49
N ASP A 338 -32.29 41.50 53.89
CA ASP A 338 -33.04 42.04 55.02
C ASP A 338 -34.17 41.06 55.39
N GLY A 339 -33.97 40.23 56.42
CA GLY A 339 -35.05 39.46 57.03
C GLY A 339 -34.63 38.24 57.84
N ASP A 340 -34.33 38.45 59.12
CA ASP A 340 -34.19 37.45 60.18
C ASP A 340 -35.16 36.24 60.07
N SER A 341 -34.65 35.02 60.29
CA SER A 341 -35.15 34.16 61.38
C SER A 341 -34.25 32.94 61.61
N ASP A 342 -34.00 32.73 62.89
CA ASP A 342 -33.18 31.72 63.54
C ASP A 342 -33.60 30.25 63.29
N GLU A 343 -32.71 29.37 63.77
CA GLU A 343 -32.93 28.00 64.30
C GLU A 343 -32.44 26.81 63.46
N ASP A 344 -31.27 26.33 63.91
CA ASP A 344 -31.02 24.98 64.42
C ASP A 344 -30.80 23.75 63.50
N GLN A 345 -29.61 23.17 63.76
CA GLN A 345 -29.31 21.75 63.96
C GLN A 345 -28.78 20.89 62.80
N ASP A 346 -27.49 20.55 62.96
CA ASP A 346 -26.94 19.20 63.04
C ASP A 346 -27.55 18.12 62.13
N GLY A 347 -26.76 17.73 61.13
CA GLY A 347 -26.97 16.52 60.34
C GLY A 347 -25.63 15.98 59.86
N ASP A 348 -24.97 15.21 60.73
CA ASP A 348 -23.91 14.28 60.36
C ASP A 348 -24.36 13.36 59.22
N SER A 349 -23.48 13.17 58.24
CA SER A 349 -23.41 11.92 57.49
C SER A 349 -21.98 11.69 57.03
N ASP A 350 -21.30 10.82 57.78
CA ASP A 350 -20.11 10.09 57.37
C ASP A 350 -20.38 9.33 56.06
N GLU A 351 -19.48 9.42 55.09
CA GLU A 351 -19.13 8.28 54.22
C GLU A 351 -17.62 8.30 53.93
N ASP A 352 -16.96 7.22 54.37
CA ASP A 352 -15.61 6.80 54.04
C ASP A 352 -15.41 6.61 52.52
N GLN A 353 -14.16 6.65 52.05
CA GLN A 353 -13.49 5.56 51.29
C GLN A 353 -12.18 6.05 50.65
N ASP A 354 -11.08 5.53 51.20
CA ASP A 354 -9.94 4.86 50.54
C ASP A 354 -9.56 5.21 49.09
N GLY A 355 -8.25 5.32 48.85
CA GLY A 355 -7.69 4.88 47.57
C GLY A 355 -6.41 5.56 47.16
N ASP A 356 -5.30 4.88 47.41
CA ASP A 356 -3.95 5.17 46.94
C ASP A 356 -3.86 5.58 45.46
N SER A 357 -2.97 6.52 45.16
CA SER A 357 -2.32 6.60 43.86
C SER A 357 -0.82 6.79 44.09
N ASP A 358 -0.11 5.67 44.01
CA ASP A 358 1.34 5.57 43.94
C ASP A 358 1.85 6.38 42.73
N GLU A 359 2.66 7.40 43.02
CA GLU A 359 3.53 8.07 42.06
C GLU A 359 4.89 7.37 42.06
N ASP A 360 5.06 6.37 41.20
CA ASP A 360 6.40 5.92 40.79
C ASP A 360 6.82 6.74 39.56
N GLN A 361 7.48 7.86 39.85
CA GLN A 361 8.49 8.41 38.94
C GLN A 361 9.80 7.67 39.18
N ASP A 362 10.36 7.09 38.13
CA ASP A 362 11.81 7.03 37.97
C ASP A 362 12.13 7.10 36.48
N GLY A 363 12.75 8.22 36.13
CA GLY A 363 13.37 8.46 34.85
C GLY A 363 14.79 7.91 34.79
N ASP A 364 15.23 7.88 33.54
CA ASP A 364 16.60 8.05 33.06
C ASP A 364 17.58 6.88 33.01
N SER A 365 18.23 6.90 31.85
CA SER A 365 19.65 6.73 31.55
C SER A 365 20.13 5.35 31.08
N ASP A 366 20.35 5.33 29.76
CA ASP A 366 21.61 5.03 29.06
C ASP A 366 22.38 3.75 29.45
N GLU A 367 22.65 2.91 28.45
CA GLU A 367 24.02 2.69 27.94
C GLU A 367 24.02 1.62 26.83
N ASP A 368 24.44 2.02 25.63
CA ASP A 368 24.99 1.14 24.61
C ASP A 368 26.21 0.40 25.17
N GLN A 369 26.43 -0.88 24.85
CA GLN A 369 27.73 -1.47 24.48
C GLN A 369 27.57 -2.90 23.91
N ASP A 370 28.54 -3.20 23.03
CA ASP A 370 28.95 -4.50 22.47
C ASP A 370 28.18 -4.98 21.24
N GLY A 371 28.80 -5.14 20.07
CA GLY A 371 30.21 -5.37 19.77
C GLY A 371 30.30 -6.52 18.76
N ASP A 372 31.08 -6.30 17.72
CA ASP A 372 31.20 -7.09 16.48
C ASP A 372 31.30 -8.62 16.65
N SER A 373 30.69 -9.32 15.70
CA SER A 373 31.12 -10.66 15.31
C SER A 373 31.26 -10.72 13.79
N ASP A 374 32.48 -10.37 13.34
CA ASP A 374 33.03 -10.73 12.04
C ASP A 374 33.26 -12.25 12.01
N GLU A 375 32.61 -12.96 11.08
CA GLU A 375 33.13 -14.20 10.54
C GLU A 375 33.08 -14.14 9.01
N ASP A 376 34.27 -14.01 8.43
CA ASP A 376 34.62 -14.17 7.03
C ASP A 376 34.07 -15.49 6.46
N GLN A 377 33.58 -15.48 5.21
CA GLN A 377 33.94 -16.47 4.18
C GLN A 377 33.81 -15.86 2.78
N ASP A 378 34.92 -15.28 2.31
CA ASP A 378 35.20 -15.08 0.89
C ASP A 378 35.53 -16.44 0.26
N GLY A 379 34.65 -16.87 -0.65
CA GLY A 379 34.88 -18.00 -1.56
C GLY A 379 34.81 -17.51 -3.00
N ASP A 380 35.99 -17.26 -3.58
CA ASP A 380 36.20 -17.01 -5.00
C ASP A 380 35.64 -18.13 -5.90
N SER A 381 34.91 -17.76 -6.95
CA SER A 381 34.97 -18.45 -8.24
C SER A 381 34.26 -17.65 -9.34
N ASP A 382 34.93 -16.60 -9.83
CA ASP A 382 34.66 -16.04 -11.16
C ASP A 382 35.48 -16.84 -12.20
N GLU A 383 34.88 -17.93 -12.68
CA GLU A 383 35.20 -18.46 -14.01
C GLU A 383 34.10 -18.00 -14.95
N ASP A 384 34.41 -17.07 -15.86
CA ASP A 384 33.72 -17.05 -17.15
C ASP A 384 34.66 -16.58 -18.26
N GLN A 385 34.69 -17.42 -19.30
CA GLN A 385 35.62 -17.41 -20.40
C GLN A 385 35.19 -16.42 -21.48
N ASP A 386 36.16 -15.64 -21.95
CA ASP A 386 36.08 -14.94 -23.24
C ASP A 386 36.03 -15.95 -24.39
N GLY A 387 34.83 -16.19 -24.91
CA GLY A 387 34.57 -16.91 -26.15
C GLY A 387 34.19 -15.95 -27.26
N SER A 388 35.19 -15.45 -27.99
CA SER A 388 35.01 -14.71 -29.24
C SER A 388 34.67 -15.67 -30.39
N SER A 389 33.62 -15.35 -31.14
CA SER A 389 33.51 -15.75 -32.55
C SER A 389 32.66 -14.77 -33.34
N GLU A 390 33.35 -14.11 -34.27
CA GLU A 390 32.91 -13.19 -35.31
C GLU A 390 31.87 -13.82 -36.25
N ASN A 391 31.08 -12.98 -36.93
CA ASN A 391 30.85 -13.07 -38.37
C ASN A 391 30.13 -11.81 -38.88
N ASP A 392 30.93 -10.89 -39.39
CA ASP A 392 30.52 -9.89 -40.37
C ASP A 392 30.09 -10.58 -41.68
N VAL A 393 28.94 -10.19 -42.22
CA VAL A 393 28.66 -10.33 -43.66
C VAL A 393 27.94 -9.08 -44.13
N ASP A 394 28.66 -8.31 -44.96
CA ASP A 394 28.17 -7.20 -45.76
C ASP A 394 27.07 -7.65 -46.74
N GLU A 395 26.03 -6.83 -46.92
CA GLU A 395 25.26 -6.86 -48.16
C GLU A 395 24.77 -5.45 -48.54
N ASP A 396 25.55 -4.81 -49.42
CA ASP A 396 25.13 -3.65 -50.21
C ASP A 396 24.08 -4.08 -51.25
N SER A 397 22.96 -3.37 -51.35
CA SER A 397 22.25 -3.27 -52.63
C SER A 397 21.42 -1.99 -52.76
N TYR A 398 21.54 -1.45 -53.96
CA TYR A 398 21.12 -0.14 -54.45
C TYR A 398 19.62 0.02 -54.72
N ASN A 399 19.28 1.31 -54.92
CA ASN A 399 18.19 1.86 -55.76
C ASN A 399 16.87 2.11 -55.00
N ASP A 400 16.14 3.22 -55.16
CA ASP A 400 15.96 4.18 -56.25
C ASP A 400 15.20 5.37 -55.62
N GLY A 401 15.77 6.58 -55.54
CA GLY A 401 15.37 7.68 -56.42
C GLY A 401 13.92 8.12 -56.24
N THR A 402 13.69 9.33 -55.71
CA THR A 402 13.01 10.43 -56.45
C THR A 402 12.65 11.65 -55.59
N HIS A 403 13.06 12.82 -56.12
CA HIS A 403 12.52 14.19 -55.99
C HIS A 403 12.63 14.93 -54.64
N LYS A 404 13.54 15.92 -54.48
CA LYS A 404 13.66 17.26 -55.10
C LYS A 404 12.82 18.35 -54.41
N ASP A 405 13.57 19.34 -53.91
CA ASP A 405 13.30 20.78 -53.91
C ASP A 405 12.07 21.30 -53.15
N GLU A 406 12.28 22.04 -52.06
CA GLU A 406 12.07 23.50 -52.10
C GLU A 406 12.78 24.23 -50.94
N VAL A 407 13.65 25.16 -51.32
CA VAL A 407 14.23 26.20 -50.46
C VAL A 407 13.37 27.44 -50.66
N ILE A 408 12.77 27.97 -49.58
CA ILE A 408 12.42 29.39 -49.49
C ILE A 408 12.88 29.89 -48.13
N GLY A 409 13.76 30.90 -48.18
CA GLY A 409 14.31 31.58 -47.02
C GLY A 409 13.62 32.91 -46.70
N ASP A 410 14.26 33.58 -45.74
CA ASP A 410 14.09 34.97 -45.30
C ASP A 410 12.81 35.33 -44.53
N LYS A 411 12.82 36.25 -43.57
CA LYS A 411 13.77 36.84 -42.60
C LYS A 411 12.90 37.89 -41.89
N ASP A 412 13.35 38.32 -40.71
CA ASP A 412 12.96 39.54 -39.99
C ASP A 412 11.65 39.51 -39.17
N LEU A 413 11.57 40.07 -37.96
CA LEU A 413 12.49 40.51 -36.91
C LEU A 413 11.58 41.05 -35.77
N SER A 414 12.13 41.06 -34.55
CA SER A 414 11.78 41.95 -33.42
C SER A 414 10.66 41.50 -32.45
N ASN A 415 10.71 41.71 -31.14
CA ASN A 415 11.73 42.15 -30.17
C ASN A 415 11.06 42.19 -28.78
N LYS A 416 11.90 42.12 -27.73
CA LYS A 416 11.68 42.41 -26.29
C LYS A 416 10.96 41.32 -25.51
N ASN A 417 11.35 40.99 -24.29
CA ASN A 417 12.45 41.31 -23.37
C ASN A 417 12.01 40.51 -22.14
N ASP A 418 12.84 39.73 -21.48
CA ASP A 418 12.64 39.52 -20.04
C ASP A 418 13.99 39.30 -19.36
N ASN A 419 14.35 40.36 -18.64
CA ASN A 419 15.47 40.45 -17.74
C ASN A 419 14.92 40.23 -16.32
N LEU A 420 15.51 39.25 -15.65
CA LEU A 420 15.77 39.16 -14.22
C LEU A 420 15.21 40.32 -13.35
N SER A 421 14.23 40.02 -12.50
CA SER A 421 13.97 40.83 -11.30
C SER A 421 13.40 39.96 -10.18
N THR A 422 14.27 39.65 -9.23
CA THR A 422 13.95 39.42 -7.82
C THR A 422 13.12 40.57 -7.25
N ASN A 423 11.98 40.30 -6.60
CA ASN A 423 11.69 40.80 -5.25
C ASN A 423 10.38 40.21 -4.69
N ALA A 424 10.37 40.07 -3.37
CA ALA A 424 9.31 39.64 -2.48
C ALA A 424 7.95 40.34 -2.65
N GLY A 425 6.90 39.63 -2.27
CA GLY A 425 5.55 40.20 -2.15
C GLY A 425 4.51 39.17 -1.72
N LEU A 426 4.41 38.96 -0.41
CA LEU A 426 3.25 38.38 0.26
C LEU A 426 1.93 39.03 -0.23
N SER A 427 0.91 38.21 -0.51
CA SER A 427 -0.47 38.51 -0.11
C SER A 427 -1.36 37.30 -0.31
N SER A 428 -1.49 36.50 0.75
CA SER A 428 -2.65 35.62 0.96
C SER A 428 -3.85 36.49 1.32
N LYS A 429 -4.82 36.62 0.42
CA LYS A 429 -6.24 36.85 0.75
C LYS A 429 -7.07 36.26 -0.38
N ASP A 430 -7.63 35.08 -0.12
CA ASP A 430 -9.01 34.70 -0.43
C ASP A 430 -9.16 33.18 -0.28
N LYS A 431 -9.18 32.72 0.99
CA LYS A 431 -9.93 31.52 1.35
C LYS A 431 -11.42 31.89 1.26
N LEU A 432 -12.06 31.61 0.14
CA LEU A 432 -13.47 31.27 0.19
C LEU A 432 -13.58 29.82 0.64
N ILE A 433 -14.15 29.69 1.82
CA ILE A 433 -14.62 28.47 2.46
C ILE A 433 -15.75 27.92 1.58
N ASP A 434 -15.54 26.73 0.98
CA ASP A 434 -16.67 25.88 0.60
C ASP A 434 -16.82 24.79 1.68
N LYS A 435 -17.73 25.07 2.60
CA LYS A 435 -18.35 24.07 3.46
C LYS A 435 -19.41 23.41 2.60
N ASP A 436 -19.10 22.27 2.01
CA ASP A 436 -20.02 21.14 1.84
C ASP A 436 -19.37 20.05 0.97
N SER A 437 -18.79 19.06 1.65
CA SER A 437 -18.57 17.74 1.06
C SER A 437 -18.72 16.71 2.17
N ASN A 438 -19.98 16.57 2.62
CA ASN A 438 -20.44 15.34 3.26
C ASN A 438 -20.33 14.20 2.25
N ASN A 439 -19.20 13.49 2.23
CA ASN A 439 -19.17 12.14 1.70
C ASN A 439 -18.72 11.18 2.80
N LYS A 440 -19.72 10.53 3.38
CA LYS A 440 -19.59 9.41 4.32
C LYS A 440 -18.66 8.36 3.71
N LEU A 441 -17.45 8.24 4.22
CA LEU A 441 -16.73 6.97 4.15
C LEU A 441 -16.91 6.26 5.50
N ASN A 442 -17.77 5.26 5.39
CA ASN A 442 -18.17 4.29 6.39
C ASN A 442 -16.94 3.68 7.08
N SER A 443 -16.78 3.98 8.37
CA SER A 443 -15.91 3.23 9.26
C SER A 443 -16.57 1.89 9.56
N ASN A 444 -16.15 0.85 8.85
CA ASN A 444 -16.36 -0.53 9.28
C ASN A 444 -15.03 -1.06 9.83
N TYR A 445 -14.93 -1.00 11.16
CA TYR A 445 -14.09 -1.87 11.96
C TYR A 445 -14.34 -3.33 11.53
N TYR A 446 -13.32 -4.01 11.03
CA TYR A 446 -13.23 -5.45 11.14
C TYR A 446 -12.12 -5.76 12.14
N GLU A 447 -12.53 -6.38 13.23
CA GLU A 447 -11.66 -6.86 14.30
C GLU A 447 -10.52 -7.71 13.76
N PHE A 448 -9.31 -7.43 14.22
CA PHE A 448 -8.14 -8.29 14.03
C PHE A 448 -8.40 -9.64 14.71
N GLY A 449 -8.81 -10.63 13.91
CA GLY A 449 -8.63 -12.03 14.27
C GLY A 449 -7.16 -12.36 14.22
N ASN A 450 -6.60 -12.74 15.37
CA ASN A 450 -5.26 -13.32 15.49
C ASN A 450 -5.01 -14.37 14.41
N MET A 451 -4.09 -14.08 13.48
CA MET A 451 -3.37 -15.07 12.69
C MET A 451 -1.89 -14.76 12.82
N SER A 452 -1.34 -15.18 13.95
CA SER A 452 0.00 -15.74 14.02
C SER A 452 0.10 -16.86 12.99
N ASP A 453 0.70 -16.59 11.85
CA ASP A 453 1.54 -17.50 11.06
C ASP A 453 1.97 -16.80 9.78
N SER A 454 3.12 -16.12 9.85
CA SER A 454 3.91 -15.74 8.68
C SER A 454 4.53 -17.02 8.09
N PRO A 455 4.32 -17.34 6.80
CA PRO A 455 5.15 -18.36 6.17
C PRO A 455 6.55 -17.77 6.04
N LYS A 456 7.48 -18.35 6.79
CA LYS A 456 8.91 -18.09 6.66
C LYS A 456 9.29 -18.23 5.19
N THR A 457 9.97 -17.22 4.68
CA THR A 457 10.66 -17.23 3.40
C THR A 457 11.73 -18.34 3.40
N GLY A 458 11.51 -19.40 2.63
CA GLY A 458 12.46 -20.51 2.43
C GLY A 458 11.77 -21.70 1.75
N ASP A 459 12.47 -22.41 0.85
CA ASP A 459 12.06 -23.67 0.20
C ASP A 459 11.21 -23.60 -1.10
N SER A 460 11.21 -22.48 -1.83
CA SER A 460 10.59 -22.45 -3.18
C SER A 460 11.47 -23.03 -4.30
N LEU A 461 12.74 -23.36 -4.03
CA LEU A 461 13.67 -23.94 -5.01
C LEU A 461 13.64 -25.49 -5.03
N ASP A 462 13.27 -26.12 -3.91
CA ASP A 462 13.32 -27.58 -3.79
C ASP A 462 12.16 -28.27 -4.54
N PHE A 463 11.03 -27.58 -4.69
CA PHE A 463 9.87 -28.07 -5.45
C PHE A 463 10.14 -28.11 -6.97
N MET A 464 10.84 -27.10 -7.51
CA MET A 464 11.28 -27.08 -8.91
C MET A 464 12.35 -28.15 -9.18
N LEU A 465 13.27 -28.37 -8.23
CA LEU A 465 14.30 -29.40 -8.34
C LEU A 465 13.70 -30.81 -8.29
N PHE A 466 12.63 -31.02 -7.50
CA PHE A 466 11.89 -32.27 -7.45
C PHE A 466 11.19 -32.60 -8.79
N PHE A 467 10.56 -31.61 -9.43
CA PHE A 467 9.96 -31.79 -10.76
C PHE A 467 11.00 -32.01 -11.87
N LEU A 468 12.16 -31.32 -11.79
CA LEU A 468 13.26 -31.51 -12.74
C LEU A 468 13.88 -32.92 -12.61
N MET A 469 14.09 -33.41 -11.37
CA MET A 469 14.55 -34.78 -11.09
C MET A 469 13.53 -35.84 -11.55
N MET A 470 12.24 -35.57 -11.42
CA MET A 470 11.17 -36.46 -11.89
C MET A 470 11.13 -36.53 -13.44
N LEU A 471 11.32 -35.41 -14.12
CA LEU A 471 11.46 -35.33 -15.59
C LEU A 471 12.69 -36.09 -16.09
N ILE A 472 13.85 -35.97 -15.42
CA ILE A 472 15.07 -36.69 -15.79
C ILE A 472 14.91 -38.22 -15.58
N SER A 473 14.20 -38.64 -14.54
CA SER A 473 13.88 -40.06 -14.30
C SER A 473 12.92 -40.65 -15.35
N LEU A 474 11.96 -39.86 -15.85
CA LEU A 474 11.06 -40.27 -16.95
C LEU A 474 11.79 -40.39 -18.29
N LEU A 475 12.76 -39.52 -18.59
CA LEU A 475 13.62 -39.66 -19.77
C LEU A 475 14.60 -40.85 -19.65
N GLY A 476 15.06 -41.18 -18.43
CA GLY A 476 15.96 -42.31 -18.17
C GLY A 476 15.32 -43.69 -18.44
N LEU A 477 14.01 -43.85 -18.21
CA LEU A 477 13.30 -45.09 -18.52
C LEU A 477 13.12 -45.31 -20.04
N GLY A 478 13.05 -44.25 -20.84
CA GLY A 478 12.93 -44.34 -22.31
C GLY A 478 14.18 -44.88 -23.01
N LEU A 479 15.37 -44.64 -22.46
CA LEU A 479 16.64 -45.16 -23.01
C LEU A 479 16.92 -46.62 -22.62
N LEU A 480 16.31 -47.15 -21.55
CA LEU A 480 16.55 -48.52 -21.11
C LEU A 480 15.74 -49.55 -21.91
N ILE A 481 14.60 -49.15 -22.49
CA ILE A 481 13.73 -50.03 -23.29
C ILE A 481 14.23 -50.16 -24.74
N THR A 482 14.96 -49.17 -25.26
CA THR A 482 15.52 -49.19 -26.62
C THR A 482 16.85 -49.96 -26.75
N ASN A 483 17.57 -50.21 -25.65
CA ASN A 483 18.88 -50.90 -25.68
C ASN A 483 18.86 -52.41 -25.40
N LYS A 484 17.73 -53.03 -25.00
CA LYS A 484 17.66 -54.48 -24.76
C LYS A 484 17.56 -55.35 -26.03
N LYS A 485 17.40 -54.78 -27.22
CA LYS A 485 17.32 -55.55 -28.49
C LYS A 485 18.66 -55.80 -29.20
N LYS A 486 19.82 -55.43 -28.62
CA LYS A 486 21.13 -55.58 -29.29
C LYS A 486 22.16 -56.49 -28.61
N ILE A 487 21.79 -57.22 -27.55
CA ILE A 487 22.67 -58.22 -26.93
C ILE A 487 21.85 -59.49 -26.69
N ILE A 488 21.76 -60.34 -27.70
CA ILE A 488 21.70 -61.81 -27.69
C ILE A 488 21.71 -62.19 -29.18
N LYS A 489 22.91 -62.51 -29.68
CA LYS A 489 23.12 -63.32 -30.87
C LYS A 489 24.34 -64.18 -30.61
#